data_AF-A0A158Q3Q1-F1
#
_entry.id   AF-A0A158Q3Q1-F1
#
_cell.length_a   1.000
_cell.length_b   1.000
_cell.length_c   1.000
_cell.angle_alpha   90.00
_cell.angle_beta   90.00
_cell.angle_gamma   90.00
#
_symmetry.space_group_name_H-M   'P 1'
#
loop_
_entity.id
_entity.type
_entity.pdbx_description
1 polymer ?
#
loop_
_entity_poly.entity_id
_entity_poly.type
_entity_poly.pdbx_seq_one_letter_code
_entity_poly.pdbx_strand_id
1 'polypeptide(L)'
;MLFSSLASFAAVGLVLCGMFSFVAQFPPKYMRTFISGQSLSCILSAILSIFCQAFTSNNINDGRLFFFITIIWAIISICLFCYLANSKELKTFILKDSDDTNRIASIDSQDGESDQVNLIGYEPDGDDFSRNVLSICSDVKYELISISLIFFVTCIVFPSITSLARSYSRNGIWKDYFTSISFLLFNCSDAIGRLLSSAVNLNAKTLIVVSTLRLIFVPLICFCNVQPRYHSTTIFNSDLLYISFIISFSFTNGLFLSSAIVSATMPGSFKLLAFNKDLT
;
A
#
# COMPACT_ATOMS: atom_id res chain seq x y z
N MET A 1 -3.98 19.98 17.12
CA MET A 1 -3.19 19.15 16.18
C MET A 1 -3.20 17.68 16.58
N LEU A 2 -2.80 17.31 17.80
CA LEU A 2 -2.71 15.89 18.24
C LEU A 2 -4.03 15.09 18.12
N PHE A 3 -5.17 15.68 18.51
CA PHE A 3 -6.46 15.02 18.34
C PHE A 3 -6.81 14.77 16.86
N SER A 4 -6.57 15.76 15.99
CA SER A 4 -6.81 15.64 14.55
C SER A 4 -5.90 14.59 13.89
N SER A 5 -4.63 14.50 14.31
CA SER A 5 -3.70 13.50 13.78
C SER A 5 -4.08 12.09 14.25
N LEU A 6 -4.48 11.93 15.51
CA LEU A 6 -4.93 10.65 16.04
C LEU A 6 -6.22 10.18 15.35
N ALA A 7 -7.20 11.08 15.19
CA ALA A 7 -8.44 10.79 14.48
C ALA A 7 -8.18 10.43 13.00
N SER A 8 -7.27 11.12 12.34
CA SER A 8 -6.90 10.82 10.94
C SER A 8 -6.20 9.47 10.83
N PHE A 9 -5.28 9.15 11.74
CA PHE A 9 -4.60 7.86 11.77
C PHE A 9 -5.58 6.70 12.03
N ALA A 10 -6.49 6.87 13.00
CA ALA A 10 -7.52 5.88 13.28
C ALA A 10 -8.48 5.68 12.09
N ALA A 11 -8.92 6.76 11.44
CA ALA A 11 -9.79 6.69 10.28
C ALA A 11 -9.12 5.97 9.10
N VAL A 12 -7.86 6.31 8.79
CA VAL A 12 -7.09 5.63 7.74
C VAL A 12 -6.89 4.16 8.08
N GLY A 13 -6.55 3.83 9.32
CA GLY A 13 -6.39 2.46 9.77
C GLY A 13 -7.67 1.63 9.63
N LEU A 14 -8.81 2.15 10.11
CA LEU A 14 -10.10 1.47 10.04
C LEU A 14 -10.57 1.25 8.60
N VAL A 15 -10.50 2.29 7.75
CA VAL A 15 -10.92 2.19 6.35
C VAL A 15 -10.00 1.25 5.58
N LEU A 16 -8.68 1.38 5.74
CA LEU A 16 -7.71 0.56 5.01
C LEU A 16 -7.82 -0.92 5.41
N CYS A 17 -7.80 -1.21 6.72
CA CYS A 17 -7.95 -2.59 7.21
C CYS A 17 -9.31 -3.16 6.81
N GLY A 18 -10.40 -2.40 6.92
CA GLY A 18 -11.74 -2.82 6.50
C GLY A 18 -11.78 -3.18 5.01
N MET A 19 -11.15 -2.39 4.14
CA MET A 19 -11.08 -2.69 2.71
C MET A 19 -10.18 -3.91 2.41
N PHE A 20 -9.03 -4.06 3.08
CA PHE A 20 -8.19 -5.25 2.92
C PHE A 20 -8.93 -6.51 3.36
N SER A 21 -9.63 -6.48 4.50
CA SER A 21 -10.44 -7.61 4.99
C SER A 21 -11.58 -7.94 4.04
N PHE A 22 -12.22 -6.92 3.45
CA PHE A 22 -13.28 -7.13 2.45
C PHE A 22 -12.72 -7.74 1.15
N VAL A 23 -11.62 -7.21 0.62
CA VAL A 23 -11.00 -7.71 -0.62
C VAL A 23 -10.38 -9.10 -0.44
N ALA A 24 -9.95 -9.46 0.77
CA ALA A 24 -9.42 -10.79 1.09
C ALA A 24 -10.45 -11.92 0.91
N GLN A 25 -11.75 -11.60 0.88
CA GLN A 25 -12.82 -12.57 0.58
C GLN A 25 -12.90 -12.94 -0.90
N PHE A 26 -12.15 -12.26 -1.76
CA PHE A 26 -12.16 -12.47 -3.20
C PHE A 26 -10.86 -13.14 -3.67
N PRO A 27 -10.86 -13.80 -4.83
CA PRO A 27 -9.65 -14.35 -5.42
C PRO A 27 -8.48 -13.34 -5.45
N PRO A 28 -7.21 -13.78 -5.30
CA PRO A 28 -6.04 -12.89 -5.18
C PRO A 28 -5.86 -11.86 -6.32
N LYS A 29 -6.50 -12.09 -7.47
CA LYS A 29 -6.57 -11.14 -8.59
C LYS A 29 -7.20 -9.79 -8.19
N TYR A 30 -8.21 -9.81 -7.32
CA TYR A 30 -8.89 -8.59 -6.85
C TYR A 30 -8.02 -7.80 -5.88
N MET A 31 -7.19 -8.47 -5.07
CA MET A 31 -6.20 -7.82 -4.20
C MET A 31 -5.23 -6.94 -5.00
N ARG A 32 -4.72 -7.44 -6.12
CA ARG A 32 -3.85 -6.66 -7.03
C ARG A 32 -4.57 -5.42 -7.58
N THR A 33 -5.83 -5.57 -7.97
CA THR A 33 -6.65 -4.47 -8.50
C THR A 33 -6.89 -3.41 -7.43
N PHE A 34 -7.24 -3.82 -6.21
CA PHE A 34 -7.42 -2.93 -5.06
C PHE A 34 -6.15 -2.12 -4.76
N ILE A 35 -5.00 -2.78 -4.69
CA ILE A 35 -3.70 -2.15 -4.44
C ILE A 35 -3.36 -1.12 -5.55
N SER A 36 -3.66 -1.43 -6.82
CA SER A 36 -3.47 -0.48 -7.91
C SER A 36 -4.40 0.74 -7.79
N GLY A 37 -5.65 0.54 -7.37
CA GLY A 37 -6.61 1.61 -7.09
C GLY A 37 -6.15 2.56 -5.98
N GLN A 38 -5.49 2.03 -4.94
CA GLN A 38 -4.88 2.84 -3.89
C GLN A 38 -3.84 3.81 -4.46
N SER A 39 -2.95 3.33 -5.33
CA SER A 39 -1.92 4.19 -5.95
C SER A 39 -2.53 5.27 -6.85
N LEU A 40 -3.59 4.95 -7.60
CA LEU A 40 -4.32 5.93 -8.41
C LEU A 40 -4.96 7.02 -7.54
N SER A 41 -5.55 6.65 -6.40
CA SER A 41 -6.09 7.61 -5.44
C SER A 41 -5.02 8.58 -4.93
N CYS A 42 -3.80 8.11 -4.70
CA CYS A 42 -2.69 8.96 -4.26
C CYS A 42 -2.23 9.92 -5.37
N ILE A 43 -2.19 9.47 -6.63
CA ILE A 43 -1.89 10.32 -7.79
C ILE A 43 -2.95 11.43 -7.92
N LEU A 44 -4.24 11.06 -7.86
CA LEU A 44 -5.34 12.03 -7.92
C LEU A 44 -5.26 13.07 -6.79
N SER A 45 -4.91 12.64 -5.57
CA SER A 45 -4.71 13.55 -4.44
C SER A 45 -3.53 14.52 -4.66
N ALA A 46 -2.42 14.04 -5.22
CA ALA A 46 -1.26 14.90 -5.54
C ALA A 46 -1.57 15.91 -6.66
N ILE A 47 -2.29 15.47 -7.70
CA ILE A 47 -2.76 16.36 -8.78
C ILE A 47 -3.71 17.41 -8.20
N LEU A 48 -4.64 17.01 -7.34
CA LEU A 48 -5.57 17.93 -6.68
C LEU A 48 -4.85 18.97 -5.82
N SER A 49 -3.79 18.59 -5.11
CA SER A 49 -2.97 19.53 -4.33
C SER A 49 -2.28 20.55 -5.24
N ILE A 50 -1.70 20.13 -6.36
CA ILE A 50 -1.08 21.04 -7.34
C ILE A 50 -2.14 21.97 -7.95
N PHE A 51 -3.32 21.43 -8.26
CA PHE A 51 -4.44 22.22 -8.78
C PHE A 51 -4.88 23.29 -7.78
N CYS A 52 -5.08 22.95 -6.50
CA CYS A 52 -5.52 23.91 -5.48
C CYS A 52 -4.48 25.04 -5.27
N GLN A 53 -3.18 24.68 -5.28
CA GLN A 53 -2.06 25.63 -5.22
C GLN A 53 -2.03 26.58 -6.43
N ALA A 54 -2.46 26.13 -7.62
CA ALA A 54 -2.51 26.96 -8.82
C ALA A 54 -3.63 28.00 -8.81
N PHE A 55 -4.77 27.70 -8.18
CA PHE A 55 -5.92 28.61 -8.12
C PHE A 55 -5.87 29.57 -6.93
N THR A 56 -5.00 29.31 -5.95
CA THR A 56 -5.07 29.98 -4.67
C THR A 56 -3.73 30.55 -4.22
N SER A 57 -3.68 31.87 -4.00
CA SER A 57 -2.47 32.57 -3.55
C SER A 57 -2.19 32.44 -2.05
N ASN A 58 -3.18 32.03 -1.25
CA ASN A 58 -3.08 31.93 0.20
C ASN A 58 -3.22 30.48 0.66
N ASN A 59 -2.24 29.99 1.43
CA ASN A 59 -2.21 28.65 2.00
C ASN A 59 -3.50 28.26 2.75
N ILE A 60 -4.19 29.23 3.37
CA ILE A 60 -5.46 28.98 4.08
C ILE A 60 -6.57 28.63 3.09
N ASN A 61 -6.66 29.37 1.98
CA ASN A 61 -7.69 29.14 0.98
C ASN A 61 -7.38 27.88 0.16
N ASP A 62 -6.10 27.56 -0.07
CA ASP A 62 -5.64 26.34 -0.73
C ASP A 62 -6.13 25.11 0.04
N GLY A 63 -5.86 25.07 1.35
CA GLY A 63 -6.37 24.01 2.23
C GLY A 63 -7.90 23.93 2.24
N ARG A 64 -8.62 25.06 2.27
CA ARG A 64 -10.09 25.07 2.23
C ARG A 64 -10.64 24.47 0.94
N LEU A 65 -10.08 24.84 -0.21
CA LEU A 65 -10.49 24.31 -1.51
C LEU A 65 -10.23 22.80 -1.59
N PHE A 66 -9.04 22.36 -1.16
CA PHE A 66 -8.69 20.95 -1.09
C PHE A 66 -9.66 20.14 -0.21
N PHE A 67 -9.97 20.64 1.00
CA PHE A 67 -10.93 19.97 1.89
C PHE A 67 -12.36 19.96 1.33
N PHE A 68 -12.79 21.03 0.66
CA PHE A 68 -14.11 21.07 0.03
C PHE A 68 -14.26 19.99 -1.06
N ILE A 69 -13.27 19.88 -1.95
CA ILE A 69 -13.28 18.87 -3.02
C ILE A 69 -13.19 17.46 -2.45
N THR A 70 -12.35 17.22 -1.45
CA THR A 70 -12.20 15.89 -0.83
C THR A 70 -13.45 15.44 -0.06
N ILE A 71 -14.23 16.36 0.54
CA ILE A 71 -15.52 16.03 1.16
C ILE A 71 -16.53 15.57 0.09
N ILE A 72 -16.64 16.27 -1.04
CA ILE A 72 -17.52 15.86 -2.14
C ILE A 72 -17.11 14.49 -2.65
N TRP A 73 -15.81 14.28 -2.87
CA TRP A 73 -15.28 12.99 -3.29
C TRP A 73 -15.55 11.86 -2.29
N ALA A 74 -15.42 12.15 -0.99
CA ALA A 74 -15.72 11.18 0.07
C ALA A 74 -17.19 10.77 0.06
N ILE A 75 -18.12 11.72 -0.11
CA ILE A 75 -19.56 11.43 -0.22
C ILE A 75 -19.83 10.53 -1.45
N ILE A 76 -19.27 10.87 -2.60
CA ILE A 76 -19.39 10.06 -3.82
C ILE A 76 -18.84 8.64 -3.58
N SER A 77 -17.66 8.53 -2.96
CA SER A 77 -17.03 7.25 -2.65
C SER A 77 -17.88 6.39 -1.70
N ILE A 78 -18.51 7.00 -0.68
CA ILE A 78 -19.41 6.31 0.24
C ILE A 78 -20.67 5.85 -0.50
N CYS A 79 -21.28 6.70 -1.33
CA CYS A 79 -22.44 6.32 -2.13
C CYS A 79 -22.14 5.17 -3.09
N LEU A 80 -20.99 5.21 -3.78
CA LEU A 80 -20.55 4.13 -4.67
C LEU A 80 -20.27 2.84 -3.89
N PHE A 81 -19.64 2.92 -2.71
CA PHE A 81 -19.43 1.75 -1.85
C PHE A 81 -20.75 1.15 -1.37
N CYS A 82 -21.70 1.97 -0.91
CA CYS A 82 -23.03 1.51 -0.52
C CYS A 82 -23.81 0.89 -1.70
N TYR A 83 -23.67 1.45 -2.90
CA TYR A 83 -24.25 0.87 -4.12
C TYR A 83 -23.64 -0.49 -4.43
N LEU A 84 -22.30 -0.61 -4.40
CA LEU A 84 -21.58 -1.86 -4.63
C LEU A 84 -21.94 -2.93 -3.58
N ALA A 85 -21.95 -2.58 -2.30
CA ALA A 85 -22.27 -3.48 -1.19
C ALA A 85 -23.73 -4.00 -1.27
N ASN A 86 -24.63 -3.24 -1.89
CA ASN A 86 -26.02 -3.65 -2.12
C ASN A 86 -26.26 -4.33 -3.47
N SER A 87 -25.26 -4.37 -4.35
CA SER A 87 -25.40 -5.01 -5.66
C SER A 87 -25.67 -6.51 -5.50
N LYS A 88 -26.69 -7.01 -6.22
CA LYS A 88 -27.07 -8.42 -6.19
C LYS A 88 -25.92 -9.31 -6.68
N GLU A 89 -25.19 -8.83 -7.68
CA GLU A 89 -24.06 -9.52 -8.31
C GLU A 89 -22.95 -9.83 -7.29
N LEU A 90 -22.60 -8.87 -6.43
CA LEU A 90 -21.62 -9.07 -5.38
C LEU A 90 -22.08 -10.13 -4.38
N LYS A 91 -23.34 -10.07 -3.94
CA LYS A 91 -23.92 -11.06 -3.02
C LYS A 91 -23.94 -12.45 -3.64
N THR A 92 -24.34 -12.57 -4.91
CA THR A 92 -24.33 -13.83 -5.65
C THR A 92 -22.90 -14.37 -5.84
N PHE A 93 -21.93 -13.50 -6.10
CA PHE A 93 -20.52 -13.91 -6.22
C PHE A 93 -19.98 -14.47 -4.90
N ILE A 94 -20.19 -13.77 -3.78
CA ILE A 94 -19.72 -14.20 -2.46
C ILE A 94 -20.40 -15.51 -2.03
N LEU A 95 -21.71 -15.63 -2.25
CA LEU A 95 -22.46 -16.86 -1.93
C LEU A 95 -21.98 -18.04 -2.77
N LYS A 96 -21.75 -17.83 -4.08
CA LYS A 96 -21.24 -18.88 -4.96
C LYS A 96 -19.84 -19.34 -4.56
N ASP A 97 -18.94 -18.42 -4.22
CA ASP A 97 -17.58 -18.75 -3.77
C ASP A 97 -17.59 -19.51 -2.42
N SER A 98 -18.51 -19.13 -1.53
CA SER A 98 -18.76 -19.84 -0.25
C SER A 98 -19.28 -21.26 -0.49
N ASP A 99 -20.27 -21.43 -1.38
CA ASP A 99 -20.83 -22.74 -1.74
C ASP A 99 -19.78 -23.64 -2.43
N ASP A 100 -18.99 -23.09 -3.37
CA ASP A 100 -17.92 -23.84 -4.05
C ASP A 100 -16.83 -24.27 -3.04
N THR A 101 -16.47 -23.41 -2.07
CA THR A 101 -15.53 -23.75 -0.99
C THR A 101 -16.09 -24.85 -0.08
N ASN A 102 -17.35 -24.76 0.33
CA ASN A 102 -18.01 -25.79 1.14
C ASN A 102 -18.11 -27.13 0.40
N ARG A 103 -18.38 -27.10 -0.93
CA ARG A 103 -18.41 -28.31 -1.77
C ARG A 103 -17.03 -28.95 -1.89
N ILE A 104 -15.97 -28.18 -2.09
CA ILE A 104 -14.59 -28.71 -2.15
C ILE A 104 -14.21 -29.34 -0.81
N ALA A 105 -14.49 -28.67 0.32
CA ALA A 105 -14.24 -29.23 1.65
C ALA A 105 -14.98 -30.55 1.88
N SER A 106 -16.23 -30.67 1.39
CA SER A 106 -17.01 -31.91 1.50
C SER A 106 -16.47 -33.07 0.65
N ILE A 107 -15.75 -32.77 -0.45
CA ILE A 107 -15.12 -33.79 -1.31
C ILE A 107 -13.81 -34.28 -0.67
N ASP A 108 -12.98 -33.38 -0.15
CA ASP A 108 -11.74 -33.73 0.57
C ASP A 108 -12.02 -34.55 1.85
N SER A 109 -13.20 -34.37 2.44
CA SER A 109 -13.67 -35.14 3.61
C SER A 109 -13.97 -36.61 3.29
N GLN A 110 -14.13 -37.02 2.03
CA GLN A 110 -14.49 -38.39 1.65
C GLN A 110 -13.28 -39.32 1.44
N ASP A 111 -12.07 -38.79 1.29
CA ASP A 111 -10.85 -39.57 1.05
C ASP A 111 -9.90 -39.67 2.28
N GLY A 112 -10.33 -39.21 3.46
CA GLY A 112 -9.55 -39.28 4.70
C GLY A 112 -10.42 -39.45 5.96
N GLU A 113 -10.15 -40.52 6.70
CA GLU A 113 -10.78 -40.85 7.98
C GLU A 113 -10.49 -39.75 9.04
N SER A 114 -11.52 -39.32 9.78
CA SER A 114 -11.53 -38.41 10.96
C SER A 114 -11.25 -36.90 10.75
N ASP A 115 -12.30 -36.11 10.53
CA ASP A 115 -12.83 -35.14 11.52
C ASP A 115 -13.86 -34.18 10.85
N GLN A 116 -15.12 -34.27 11.26
CA GLN A 116 -16.18 -33.36 10.80
C GLN A 116 -15.94 -31.93 11.31
N VAL A 117 -15.27 -31.09 10.52
CA VAL A 117 -15.22 -29.66 10.78
C VAL A 117 -16.49 -29.02 10.21
N ASN A 118 -17.48 -28.78 11.08
CA ASN A 118 -18.67 -27.99 10.79
C ASN A 118 -18.26 -26.52 10.50
N LEU A 119 -17.95 -26.21 9.24
CA LEU A 119 -17.49 -24.89 8.76
C LEU A 119 -18.57 -23.78 8.80
N ILE A 120 -19.81 -24.07 9.18
CA ILE A 120 -20.95 -23.13 9.08
C ILE A 120 -21.34 -22.54 10.47
N GLY A 121 -20.59 -22.83 11.53
CA GLY A 121 -20.88 -22.30 12.88
C GLY A 121 -19.66 -22.17 13.78
N TYR A 122 -18.45 -22.13 13.23
CA TYR A 122 -17.24 -21.99 14.02
C TYR A 122 -17.06 -20.52 14.44
N GLU A 123 -17.66 -20.14 15.57
CA GLU A 123 -17.02 -19.14 16.43
C GLU A 123 -15.75 -19.80 16.95
N PRO A 124 -14.55 -19.39 16.51
CA PRO A 124 -13.35 -19.92 17.12
C PRO A 124 -13.41 -19.56 18.60
N ASP A 125 -13.32 -20.56 19.48
CA ASP A 125 -12.95 -20.30 20.87
C ASP A 125 -11.70 -19.41 20.85
N GLY A 126 -11.62 -18.42 21.73
CA GLY A 126 -10.58 -17.36 21.64
C GLY A 126 -9.14 -17.91 21.56
N ASP A 127 -8.93 -19.11 22.11
CA ASP A 127 -7.68 -19.86 22.03
C ASP A 127 -7.39 -20.40 20.62
N ASP A 128 -8.40 -20.91 19.91
CA ASP A 128 -8.26 -21.40 18.55
C ASP A 128 -8.03 -20.26 17.56
N PHE A 129 -8.72 -19.12 17.74
CA PHE A 129 -8.48 -17.93 16.91
C PHE A 129 -7.01 -17.49 17.02
N SER A 130 -6.50 -17.41 18.24
CA SER A 130 -5.12 -17.00 18.51
C SER A 130 -4.10 -17.98 17.90
N ARG A 131 -4.36 -19.29 18.00
CA ARG A 131 -3.52 -20.33 17.38
C ARG A 131 -3.53 -20.26 15.86
N ASN A 132 -4.71 -20.08 15.26
CA ASN A 132 -4.86 -19.95 13.80
C ASN A 132 -4.13 -18.70 13.28
N VAL A 133 -4.31 -17.55 13.95
CA VAL A 133 -3.60 -16.31 13.59
C VAL A 133 -2.09 -16.48 13.74
N LEU A 134 -1.61 -17.11 14.81
CA LEU A 134 -0.18 -17.32 15.02
C LEU A 134 0.41 -18.28 13.98
N SER A 135 -0.32 -19.33 13.59
CA SER A 135 0.10 -20.25 12.52
C SER A 135 0.23 -19.51 11.19
N ILE A 136 -0.79 -18.73 10.81
CA ILE A 136 -0.77 -17.93 9.59
C ILE A 136 0.40 -16.94 9.61
N CYS A 137 0.58 -16.21 10.72
CA CYS A 137 1.70 -15.29 10.90
C CYS A 137 3.06 -15.99 10.78
N SER A 138 3.17 -17.24 11.23
CA SER A 138 4.39 -18.05 11.08
C SER A 138 4.65 -18.41 9.61
N ASP A 139 3.59 -18.73 8.85
CA ASP A 139 3.67 -19.13 7.44
C ASP A 139 4.05 -17.99 6.51
N VAL A 140 3.64 -16.76 6.82
CA VAL A 140 3.95 -15.54 6.04
C VAL A 140 4.91 -14.58 6.74
N LYS A 141 5.66 -15.05 7.73
CA LYS A 141 6.53 -14.21 8.58
C LYS A 141 7.52 -13.37 7.78
N TYR A 142 8.08 -13.92 6.70
CA TYR A 142 9.08 -13.24 5.89
C TYR A 142 8.45 -12.10 5.07
N GLU A 143 7.25 -12.33 4.53
CA GLU A 143 6.46 -11.31 3.86
C GLU A 143 6.04 -10.20 4.84
N LEU A 144 5.59 -10.56 6.05
CA LEU A 144 5.17 -9.60 7.08
C LEU A 144 6.34 -8.70 7.52
N ILE A 145 7.52 -9.29 7.77
CA ILE A 145 8.75 -8.53 8.10
C ILE A 145 9.11 -7.60 6.94
N SER A 146 9.06 -8.09 5.70
CA SER A 146 9.37 -7.29 4.51
C SER A 146 8.42 -6.11 4.35
N ILE A 147 7.11 -6.34 4.45
CA ILE A 147 6.07 -5.29 4.38
C ILE A 147 6.29 -4.25 5.48
N SER A 148 6.56 -4.70 6.72
CA SER A 148 6.81 -3.81 7.85
C SER A 148 8.05 -2.94 7.64
N LEU A 149 9.16 -3.51 7.16
CA LEU A 149 10.37 -2.76 6.83
C LEU A 149 10.13 -1.77 5.68
N ILE A 150 9.45 -2.19 4.62
CA ILE A 150 9.06 -1.33 3.49
C ILE A 150 8.27 -0.11 3.98
N PHE A 151 7.22 -0.32 4.77
CA PHE A 151 6.42 0.78 5.31
C PHE A 151 7.20 1.65 6.27
N PHE A 152 8.02 1.06 7.15
CA PHE A 152 8.85 1.80 8.10
C PHE A 152 9.79 2.78 7.38
N VAL A 153 10.56 2.30 6.40
CA VAL A 153 11.46 3.15 5.60
C VAL A 153 10.67 4.18 4.80
N THR A 154 9.51 3.79 4.26
CA THR A 154 8.63 4.71 3.52
C THR A 154 8.12 5.83 4.39
N CYS A 155 7.63 5.58 5.59
CA CYS A 155 7.13 6.60 6.51
C CYS A 155 8.23 7.58 6.96
N ILE A 156 9.48 7.12 7.07
CA ILE A 156 10.63 7.99 7.34
C ILE A 156 10.86 8.97 6.19
N VAL A 157 10.86 8.48 4.94
CA VAL A 157 11.16 9.31 3.77
C VAL A 157 9.96 10.15 3.32
N PHE A 158 8.77 9.56 3.34
CA PHE A 158 7.55 10.06 2.75
C PHE A 158 6.35 9.95 3.72
N PRO A 159 5.66 11.05 4.04
CA PRO A 159 5.92 12.41 3.60
C PRO A 159 7.06 13.12 4.38
N SER A 160 7.59 12.52 5.46
CA SER A 160 8.35 13.24 6.51
C SER A 160 9.60 13.98 6.02
N ILE A 161 10.51 13.33 5.30
CA ILE A 161 11.70 14.00 4.72
C ILE A 161 11.33 14.75 3.45
N THR A 162 10.45 14.18 2.63
CA THR A 162 10.03 14.72 1.32
C THR A 162 9.37 16.09 1.46
N SER A 163 8.54 16.33 2.48
CA SER A 163 7.89 17.63 2.74
C SER A 163 8.88 18.75 3.09
N LEU A 164 10.06 18.39 3.56
CA LEU A 164 11.12 19.31 3.98
C LEU A 164 12.14 19.59 2.88
N ALA A 165 12.04 18.91 1.74
CA ALA A 165 12.94 19.12 0.60
C ALA A 165 12.69 20.48 -0.06
N ARG A 166 13.78 21.18 -0.39
CA ARG A 166 13.78 22.50 -1.02
C ARG A 166 14.64 22.49 -2.29
N SER A 167 14.15 23.16 -3.32
CA SER A 167 14.88 23.31 -4.58
C SER A 167 16.02 24.33 -4.48
N TYR A 168 17.12 24.08 -5.20
CA TYR A 168 18.21 25.04 -5.42
C TYR A 168 17.93 26.05 -6.54
N SER A 169 16.88 25.87 -7.33
CA SER A 169 16.59 26.69 -8.50
C SER A 169 16.41 28.17 -8.15
N ARG A 170 16.80 29.05 -9.05
CA ARG A 170 16.50 30.49 -8.94
C ARG A 170 15.06 30.81 -9.31
N ASN A 171 14.37 29.90 -9.99
CA ASN A 171 12.98 30.09 -10.39
C ASN A 171 12.05 29.92 -9.17
N GLY A 172 11.36 30.99 -8.79
CA GLY A 172 10.42 31.00 -7.66
C GLY A 172 9.28 30.00 -7.84
N ILE A 173 8.70 29.91 -9.04
CA ILE A 173 7.63 28.96 -9.36
C ILE A 173 8.12 27.53 -9.11
N TRP A 174 9.31 27.18 -9.61
CA TRP A 174 9.84 25.83 -9.40
C TRP A 174 10.05 25.53 -7.91
N LYS A 175 10.52 26.49 -7.12
CA LYS A 175 10.67 26.32 -5.66
C LYS A 175 9.33 26.08 -4.96
N ASP A 176 8.28 26.81 -5.34
CA ASP A 176 6.96 26.72 -4.73
C ASP A 176 6.28 25.39 -5.02
N TYR A 177 6.48 24.84 -6.24
CA TYR A 177 5.90 23.56 -6.66
C TYR A 177 6.81 22.35 -6.42
N PHE A 178 8.09 22.53 -6.06
CA PHE A 178 9.07 21.45 -5.98
C PHE A 178 8.60 20.30 -5.09
N THR A 179 8.09 20.62 -3.90
CA THR A 179 7.58 19.63 -2.95
C THR A 179 6.33 18.94 -3.49
N SER A 180 5.36 19.69 -4.04
CA SER A 180 4.13 19.15 -4.64
C SER A 180 4.41 18.22 -5.84
N ILE A 181 5.36 18.60 -6.70
CA ILE A 181 5.83 17.79 -7.84
C ILE A 181 6.54 16.53 -7.33
N SER A 182 7.32 16.61 -6.24
CA SER A 182 7.98 15.45 -5.65
C SER A 182 6.96 14.44 -5.09
N PHE A 183 5.88 14.92 -4.48
CA PHE A 183 4.74 14.09 -4.08
C PHE A 183 4.09 13.37 -5.28
N LEU A 184 3.86 14.09 -6.38
CA LEU A 184 3.32 13.52 -7.60
C LEU A 184 4.25 12.46 -8.21
N LEU A 185 5.55 12.78 -8.33
CA LEU A 185 6.55 11.86 -8.88
C LEU A 185 6.70 10.59 -8.05
N PHE A 186 6.63 10.71 -6.73
CA PHE A 186 6.54 9.55 -5.85
C PHE A 186 5.31 8.71 -6.22
N ASN A 187 4.10 9.28 -6.14
CA ASN A 187 2.88 8.50 -6.38
C ASN A 187 2.83 7.86 -7.79
N CYS A 188 3.32 8.54 -8.83
CA CYS A 188 3.44 7.98 -10.17
C CYS A 188 4.45 6.84 -10.24
N SER A 189 5.64 7.01 -9.66
CA SER A 189 6.69 5.98 -9.68
C SER A 189 6.30 4.75 -8.86
N ASP A 190 5.64 4.95 -7.71
CA ASP A 190 5.02 3.89 -6.92
C ASP A 190 4.01 3.11 -7.77
N ALA A 191 3.07 3.79 -8.42
CA ALA A 191 2.09 3.15 -9.29
C ALA A 191 2.74 2.32 -10.41
N ILE A 192 3.76 2.87 -11.09
CA ILE A 192 4.51 2.13 -12.12
C ILE A 192 5.18 0.89 -11.53
N GLY A 193 5.81 1.01 -10.35
CA GLY A 193 6.39 -0.14 -9.64
C GLY A 193 5.36 -1.22 -9.32
N ARG A 194 4.15 -0.83 -8.89
CA ARG A 194 3.06 -1.78 -8.63
C ARG A 194 2.60 -2.51 -9.89
N LEU A 195 2.46 -1.79 -11.01
CA LEU A 195 2.08 -2.38 -12.29
C LEU A 195 3.11 -3.41 -12.77
N LEU A 196 4.41 -3.09 -12.62
CA LEU A 196 5.50 -3.97 -13.01
C LEU A 196 5.82 -5.08 -12.00
N SER A 197 5.21 -5.08 -10.81
CA SER A 197 5.43 -6.11 -9.78
C SER A 197 5.09 -7.52 -10.24
N SER A 198 4.16 -7.66 -11.19
CA SER A 198 3.79 -8.95 -11.77
C SER A 198 4.89 -9.59 -12.61
N ALA A 199 5.84 -8.79 -13.11
CA ALA A 199 6.98 -9.28 -13.89
C ALA A 199 8.15 -9.75 -13.01
N VAL A 200 8.10 -9.49 -11.70
CA VAL A 200 9.20 -9.79 -10.77
C VAL A 200 8.75 -10.80 -9.71
N ASN A 201 9.19 -12.05 -9.87
CA ASN A 201 8.98 -13.11 -8.90
C ASN A 201 10.05 -13.02 -7.81
N LEU A 202 9.73 -12.35 -6.70
CA LEU A 202 10.63 -12.25 -5.54
C LEU A 202 10.28 -13.33 -4.52
N ASN A 203 11.25 -14.20 -4.23
CA ASN A 203 11.14 -15.14 -3.13
C ASN A 203 11.09 -14.40 -1.78
N ALA A 204 10.43 -15.00 -0.79
CA ALA A 204 10.25 -14.42 0.55
C ALA A 204 11.57 -13.97 1.22
N LYS A 205 12.67 -14.71 1.00
CA LYS A 205 14.01 -14.34 1.49
C LYS A 205 14.58 -13.13 0.75
N THR A 206 14.42 -13.08 -0.58
CA THR A 206 14.87 -11.96 -1.41
C THR A 206 14.13 -10.68 -1.04
N LEU A 207 12.83 -10.78 -0.71
CA LEU A 207 12.02 -9.65 -0.23
C LEU A 207 12.64 -8.97 1.00
N ILE A 208 13.16 -9.74 1.96
CA ILE A 208 13.82 -9.15 3.15
C ILE A 208 15.08 -8.41 2.76
N VAL A 209 15.90 -8.99 1.89
CA VAL A 209 17.16 -8.38 1.43
C VAL A 209 16.87 -7.06 0.73
N VAL A 210 15.96 -7.05 -0.26
CA VAL A 210 15.64 -5.82 -1.00
C VAL A 210 14.93 -4.79 -0.12
N SER A 211 14.09 -5.22 0.83
CA SER A 211 13.46 -4.33 1.81
C SER A 211 14.49 -3.67 2.73
N THR A 212 15.53 -4.41 3.13
CA THR A 212 16.63 -3.90 3.95
C THR A 212 17.50 -2.92 3.16
N LEU A 213 17.81 -3.24 1.90
CA LEU A 213 18.59 -2.36 1.02
C LEU A 213 17.92 -1.00 0.82
N ARG A 214 16.59 -0.88 0.98
CA ARG A 214 15.90 0.42 0.90
C ARG A 214 16.34 1.40 1.98
N LEU A 215 16.91 0.95 3.09
CA LEU A 215 17.48 1.83 4.12
C LEU A 215 18.56 2.77 3.55
N ILE A 216 19.24 2.38 2.48
CA ILE A 216 20.26 3.21 1.81
C ILE A 216 19.66 4.52 1.26
N PHE A 217 18.38 4.53 0.87
CA PHE A 217 17.73 5.76 0.38
C PHE A 217 17.58 6.83 1.48
N VAL A 218 17.46 6.44 2.75
CA VAL A 218 17.29 7.39 3.87
C VAL A 218 18.47 8.37 3.96
N PRO A 219 19.74 7.95 4.13
CA PRO A 219 20.86 8.87 4.15
C PRO A 219 21.06 9.59 2.81
N LEU A 220 20.86 8.92 1.66
CA LEU A 220 20.99 9.55 0.35
C LEU A 220 20.07 10.77 0.19
N ILE A 221 18.80 10.63 0.57
CA ILE A 221 17.81 11.71 0.51
C ILE A 221 18.08 12.75 1.60
N CYS A 222 18.47 12.34 2.81
CA CYS A 222 18.90 13.25 3.88
C CYS A 222 20.15 14.08 3.51
N PHE A 223 20.98 13.62 2.58
CA PHE A 223 22.13 14.37 2.06
C PHE A 223 21.81 15.31 0.88
N CYS A 224 20.57 15.33 0.38
CA CYS A 224 20.06 16.36 -0.54
C CYS A 224 19.70 17.65 0.21
N ASN A 225 18.92 18.58 -0.35
CA ASN A 225 18.55 19.82 0.34
C ASN A 225 17.25 19.70 1.13
N VAL A 226 17.32 19.15 2.34
CA VAL A 226 16.23 19.04 3.31
C VAL A 226 16.44 20.11 4.38
N GLN A 227 15.42 20.93 4.69
CA GLN A 227 15.53 22.05 5.62
C GLN A 227 14.47 21.94 6.73
N PRO A 228 14.76 22.39 7.97
CA PRO A 228 15.97 23.08 8.44
C PRO A 228 17.16 22.14 8.71
N ARG A 229 18.39 22.64 8.57
CA ARG A 229 19.64 21.94 8.95
C ARG A 229 20.37 22.69 10.05
N TYR A 230 20.80 21.94 11.08
CA TYR A 230 21.63 22.48 12.16
C TYR A 230 23.03 21.84 12.22
N HIS A 231 23.15 20.54 11.90
CA HIS A 231 24.41 19.79 12.08
C HIS A 231 24.84 18.91 10.90
N SER A 232 24.03 18.80 9.84
CA SER A 232 24.32 17.93 8.69
C SER A 232 24.68 18.75 7.45
N THR A 233 25.74 18.34 6.75
CA THR A 233 26.14 18.93 5.48
C THR A 233 25.24 18.45 4.35
N THR A 234 25.01 19.32 3.37
CA THR A 234 24.39 18.92 2.10
C THR A 234 25.49 18.46 1.16
N ILE A 235 25.45 17.20 0.76
CA ILE A 235 26.45 16.61 -0.15
C ILE A 235 25.97 16.77 -1.59
N PHE A 236 24.67 16.51 -1.83
CA PHE A 236 24.09 16.54 -3.17
C PHE A 236 23.40 17.88 -3.46
N ASN A 237 24.11 18.77 -4.16
CA ASN A 237 23.62 20.10 -4.55
C ASN A 237 22.91 20.10 -5.92
N SER A 238 21.96 19.19 -6.12
CA SER A 238 21.22 19.08 -7.39
C SER A 238 19.80 18.57 -7.18
N ASP A 239 18.83 19.33 -7.70
CA ASP A 239 17.41 18.93 -7.73
C ASP A 239 17.21 17.62 -8.50
N LEU A 240 17.98 17.42 -9.57
CA LEU A 240 17.86 16.21 -10.40
C LEU A 240 18.29 14.95 -9.65
N LEU A 241 19.33 15.03 -8.82
CA LEU A 241 19.77 13.90 -8.00
C LEU A 241 18.71 13.56 -6.96
N TYR A 242 18.15 14.56 -6.29
CA TYR A 242 17.04 14.36 -5.36
C TYR A 242 15.84 13.69 -6.04
N ILE A 243 15.41 14.21 -7.20
CA ILE A 243 14.30 13.64 -7.97
C ILE A 243 14.60 12.19 -8.36
N SER A 244 15.83 11.89 -8.80
CA SER A 244 16.25 10.54 -9.17
C SER A 244 16.17 9.57 -7.98
N PHE A 245 16.58 10.01 -6.79
CA PHE A 245 16.45 9.21 -5.57
C PHE A 245 14.99 8.98 -5.19
N ILE A 246 14.12 10.00 -5.28
CA ILE A 246 12.68 9.85 -5.01
C ILE A 246 12.01 8.88 -5.99
N ILE A 247 12.29 9.01 -7.29
CA ILE A 247 11.75 8.11 -8.32
C ILE A 247 12.19 6.67 -8.05
N SER A 248 13.48 6.43 -7.82
CA SER A 248 14.02 5.09 -7.54
C SER A 248 13.49 4.49 -6.24
N PHE A 249 13.44 5.30 -5.17
CA PHE A 249 12.89 4.89 -3.87
C PHE A 249 11.41 4.52 -3.96
N SER A 250 10.65 5.29 -4.73
CA SER A 250 9.22 5.09 -4.88
C SER A 250 8.87 3.94 -5.83
N PHE A 251 9.63 3.79 -6.92
CA PHE A 251 9.52 2.64 -7.81
C PHE A 251 9.75 1.32 -7.05
N THR A 252 10.82 1.25 -6.26
CA THR A 252 11.11 0.09 -5.40
C THR A 252 10.06 -0.12 -4.33
N ASN A 253 9.38 0.95 -3.86
CA ASN A 253 8.25 0.83 -2.95
C ASN A 253 7.09 0.07 -3.58
N GLY A 254 6.60 0.55 -4.72
CA GLY A 254 5.46 -0.06 -5.40
C GLY A 254 5.74 -1.51 -5.82
N LEU A 255 6.96 -1.74 -6.32
CA LEU A 255 7.41 -3.06 -6.77
C LEU A 255 7.43 -4.07 -5.62
N PHE A 256 8.22 -3.80 -4.56
CA PHE A 256 8.42 -4.77 -3.49
C PHE A 256 7.20 -4.95 -2.60
N LEU A 257 6.45 -3.87 -2.34
CA LEU A 257 5.22 -3.96 -1.53
C LEU A 257 4.18 -4.82 -2.23
N SER A 258 3.97 -4.63 -3.54
CA SER A 258 3.01 -5.42 -4.29
C SER A 258 3.44 -6.87 -4.40
N SER A 259 4.72 -7.15 -4.68
CA SER A 259 5.24 -8.52 -4.68
C SER A 259 5.08 -9.20 -3.31
N ALA A 260 5.34 -8.49 -2.20
CA ALA A 260 5.21 -9.06 -0.86
C ALA A 260 3.75 -9.36 -0.48
N ILE A 261 2.81 -8.44 -0.76
CA ILE A 261 1.39 -8.67 -0.47
C ILE A 261 0.85 -9.82 -1.32
N VAL A 262 1.20 -9.87 -2.61
CA VAL A 262 0.79 -10.96 -3.49
C VAL A 262 1.38 -12.29 -3.01
N SER A 263 2.67 -12.34 -2.64
CA SER A 263 3.29 -13.56 -2.08
C SER A 263 2.59 -14.04 -0.81
N ALA A 264 2.17 -13.11 0.06
CA ALA A 264 1.45 -13.44 1.28
C ALA A 264 0.02 -13.96 1.04
N THR A 265 -0.60 -13.60 -0.09
CA THR A 265 -1.99 -13.99 -0.43
C THR A 265 -2.05 -15.31 -1.22
N MET A 266 -0.92 -15.81 -1.74
CA MET A 266 -0.89 -17.05 -2.52
C MET A 266 -0.95 -18.28 -1.61
N PRO A 267 -1.86 -19.25 -1.85
CA PRO A 267 -1.91 -20.51 -1.11
C PRO A 267 -0.56 -21.25 -1.20
N GLY A 268 -0.15 -21.94 -0.14
CA GLY A 268 1.14 -22.66 -0.08
C GLY A 268 1.35 -23.64 -1.24
N SER A 269 0.29 -24.25 -1.77
CA SER A 269 0.31 -25.13 -2.95
C SER A 269 0.77 -24.40 -4.23
N PHE A 270 0.41 -23.11 -4.37
CA PHE A 270 0.82 -22.30 -5.52
C PHE A 270 2.26 -21.78 -5.38
N LYS A 271 2.75 -21.60 -4.15
CA LYS A 271 4.17 -21.28 -3.89
C LYS A 271 5.08 -22.41 -4.40
N LEU A 272 4.68 -23.68 -4.27
CA LEU A 272 5.42 -24.83 -4.78
C LEU A 272 5.37 -24.94 -6.31
N LEU A 273 4.22 -24.67 -6.94
CA LEU A 273 4.09 -24.70 -8.39
C LEU A 273 4.91 -23.60 -9.08
N ALA A 274 4.99 -22.40 -8.48
CA ALA A 274 5.86 -21.34 -8.97
C ALA A 274 7.34 -21.73 -8.87
N PHE A 275 7.74 -22.39 -7.77
CA PHE A 275 9.13 -22.81 -7.55
C PHE A 275 9.57 -23.96 -8.49
N ASN A 276 8.67 -24.89 -8.82
CA ASN A 276 8.98 -25.97 -9.76
C ASN A 276 9.06 -25.52 -11.22
N LYS A 277 8.38 -24.44 -11.60
CA LYS A 277 8.44 -23.91 -12.97
C LYS A 277 9.77 -23.18 -13.26
N ASP A 278 10.49 -22.76 -12.22
CA ASP A 278 11.84 -22.20 -12.34
C ASP A 278 12.95 -23.27 -12.29
N LEU A 279 12.59 -24.55 -12.08
CA LEU A 279 13.49 -25.71 -12.08
C LEU A 279 13.37 -26.57 -13.35
N THR A 280 12.54 -26.16 -14.32
CA THR A 280 12.38 -26.78 -15.66
C THR A 280 12.67 -25.78 -16.75
#